data_AF-A0A4Q3U983-F1
#
_entry.id   AF-A0A4Q3U983-F1
#
_cell.length_a   1.000
_cell.length_b   1.000
_cell.length_c   1.000
_cell.angle_alpha   90.00
_cell.angle_beta   90.00
_cell.angle_gamma   90.00
#
_symmetry.space_group_name_H-M   'P 1'
#
loop_
_entity.id
_entity.type
_entity.pdbx_description
1 polymer ?
#
loop_
_entity_poly.entity_id
_entity_poly.type
_entity_poly.pdbx_seq_one_letter_code
_entity_poly.pdbx_strand_id
1 'polypeptide(L)'
;MKRSALYALLLGGGALAIATPFYVSSNRKPGWDVSRRQYTLPNGWGISPVGRSVTLPGDMPGNILVIDGGRRALVNTCGFHDHSLSLVDLQDGHVVASVPFQKSWIGLARLGDDVLLSAGQGGGMHRFSVDELKPREQVVVPGPTGNDRFVSSIVVGAEGTYALNIQTDEVFLLDGSDVKAKAKVSYRPYGAVLSPDGTTLAVSEWGNRSVVLLDAKSLDVQSRVTVGSHPTAVAYAADGRLFVSNAGSTSVSVIKGGKVVETIEVGVDAARRIGPTPVALALDAGGKRLFVANAGENCVALVDVSKPGRAR
;
A
#
# COMPACT_ATOMS: atom_id res chain seq x y z
N MET A 1 11.55 -42.73 -1.19
CA MET A 1 12.05 -43.39 0.03
C MET A 1 11.92 -42.42 1.21
N LYS A 2 10.93 -42.61 2.08
CA LYS A 2 10.80 -41.83 3.32
C LYS A 2 11.56 -42.56 4.43
N ARG A 3 12.52 -41.89 5.07
CA ARG A 3 13.06 -42.31 6.37
C ARG A 3 12.61 -41.27 7.39
N SER A 4 11.75 -41.69 8.30
CA SER A 4 11.35 -40.92 9.47
C SER A 4 12.19 -41.41 10.65
N ALA A 5 13.00 -40.55 11.24
CA ALA A 5 13.68 -40.86 12.49
C ALA A 5 12.69 -40.63 13.65
N LEU A 6 12.46 -41.68 14.44
CA LEU A 6 11.64 -41.67 15.64
C LEU A 6 12.59 -41.50 16.83
N TYR A 7 12.51 -40.39 17.57
CA TYR A 7 13.11 -40.29 18.89
C TYR A 7 12.02 -40.58 19.92
N ALA A 8 12.20 -41.66 20.67
CA ALA A 8 11.40 -41.97 21.84
C ALA A 8 12.23 -41.70 23.10
N LEU A 9 11.69 -40.88 24.01
CA LEU A 9 12.12 -40.80 25.39
C LEU A 9 10.88 -41.09 26.26
N LEU A 10 10.97 -42.11 27.12
CA LEU A 10 10.01 -42.51 28.17
C LEU A 10 10.84 -42.52 29.48
N LEU A 11 10.37 -42.17 30.69
CA LEU A 11 9.09 -41.77 31.26
C LEU A 11 9.35 -41.15 32.64
N GLY A 12 8.47 -40.26 33.07
CA GLY A 12 8.37 -39.81 34.47
C GLY A 12 7.12 -38.98 34.70
N GLY A 13 5.94 -39.63 34.70
CA GLY A 13 4.68 -39.12 35.27
C GLY A 13 4.11 -37.82 34.68
N GLY A 14 3.26 -37.94 33.66
CA GLY A 14 2.42 -36.84 33.18
C GLY A 14 1.84 -37.16 31.81
N ALA A 15 0.53 -37.00 31.64
CA ALA A 15 -0.18 -37.36 30.41
C ALA A 15 0.49 -36.78 29.15
N LEU A 16 0.85 -37.66 28.21
CA LEU A 16 1.38 -37.29 26.92
C LEU A 16 0.20 -36.84 26.03
N ALA A 17 -0.06 -35.53 25.99
CA ALA A 17 -0.95 -34.97 25.00
C ALA A 17 -0.24 -34.97 23.64
N ILE A 18 -0.53 -35.97 22.80
CA ILE A 18 -0.12 -35.95 21.40
C ILE A 18 -1.06 -35.01 20.67
N ALA A 19 -0.72 -33.73 20.64
CA ALA A 19 -1.32 -32.80 19.70
C ALA A 19 -0.82 -33.17 18.31
N THR A 20 -1.59 -33.95 17.56
CA THR A 20 -1.39 -34.06 16.12
C THR A 20 -1.72 -32.68 15.56
N PRO A 21 -0.77 -31.95 14.94
CA PRO A 21 -1.17 -30.78 14.18
C PRO A 21 -2.13 -31.30 13.11
N PHE A 22 -3.39 -30.87 13.16
CA PHE A 22 -4.30 -31.00 12.03
C PHE A 22 -3.75 -30.10 10.92
N TYR A 23 -2.72 -30.58 10.23
CA TYR A 23 -2.49 -30.17 8.86
C TYR A 23 -3.65 -30.75 8.08
N VAL A 24 -4.67 -29.92 7.85
CA VAL A 24 -5.54 -30.15 6.69
C VAL A 24 -4.61 -30.03 5.50
N SER A 25 -4.06 -31.16 5.03
CA SER A 25 -3.44 -31.23 3.72
C SER A 25 -4.58 -31.06 2.71
N SER A 26 -4.93 -29.81 2.46
CA SER A 26 -5.68 -29.48 1.27
C SER A 26 -4.79 -29.91 0.10
N ASN A 27 -5.09 -31.06 -0.50
CA ASN A 27 -4.56 -31.46 -1.82
C ASN A 27 -4.99 -30.49 -2.93
N ARG A 28 -5.59 -29.34 -2.59
CA ARG A 28 -6.08 -28.35 -3.54
C ARG A 28 -4.91 -27.47 -3.91
N LYS A 29 -4.62 -27.46 -5.21
CA LYS A 29 -3.69 -26.49 -5.78
C LYS A 29 -4.35 -25.10 -5.66
N PRO A 30 -3.62 -24.08 -5.19
CA PRO A 30 -4.09 -22.71 -5.27
C PRO A 30 -4.42 -22.34 -6.72
N GLY A 31 -5.43 -21.50 -6.92
CA GLY A 31 -5.90 -21.08 -8.24
C GLY A 31 -7.42 -21.19 -8.43
N TRP A 32 -7.88 -20.91 -9.64
CA TRP A 32 -9.29 -20.93 -9.99
C TRP A 32 -9.88 -22.35 -9.90
N ASP A 33 -10.84 -22.54 -9.00
CA ASP A 33 -11.65 -23.75 -8.86
C ASP A 33 -12.95 -23.56 -9.64
N VAL A 34 -12.98 -24.13 -10.85
CA VAL A 34 -14.13 -24.08 -11.76
C VAL A 34 -15.40 -24.66 -11.11
N SER A 35 -15.26 -25.71 -10.28
CA SER A 35 -16.41 -26.40 -9.67
C SER A 35 -17.12 -25.54 -8.64
N ARG A 36 -16.38 -24.67 -7.96
CA ARG A 36 -16.88 -23.79 -6.90
C ARG A 36 -17.00 -22.33 -7.32
N ARG A 37 -16.56 -21.99 -8.54
CA ARG A 37 -16.46 -20.60 -9.04
C ARG A 37 -15.73 -19.68 -8.06
N GLN A 38 -14.63 -20.16 -7.49
CA GLN A 38 -13.83 -19.44 -6.49
C GLN A 38 -12.34 -19.63 -6.75
N TYR A 39 -11.50 -18.70 -6.29
CA TYR A 39 -10.07 -18.89 -6.20
C TYR A 39 -9.71 -19.57 -4.89
N THR A 40 -9.09 -20.75 -4.96
CA THR A 40 -8.49 -21.41 -3.79
C THR A 40 -7.17 -20.75 -3.47
N LEU A 41 -7.00 -20.30 -2.23
CA LEU A 41 -5.81 -19.66 -1.71
C LEU A 41 -4.79 -20.70 -1.18
N PRO A 42 -3.50 -20.34 -1.04
CA PRO A 42 -2.47 -21.19 -0.43
C PRO A 42 -2.80 -21.67 0.99
N ASN A 43 -3.63 -20.94 1.73
CA ASN A 43 -4.10 -21.32 3.07
C ASN A 43 -5.35 -22.23 3.06
N GLY A 44 -5.80 -22.67 1.88
CA GLY A 44 -6.94 -23.56 1.70
C GLY A 44 -8.32 -22.88 1.69
N TRP A 45 -8.39 -21.56 1.89
CA TRP A 45 -9.63 -20.79 1.81
C TRP A 45 -10.04 -20.55 0.35
N GLY A 46 -11.32 -20.30 0.10
CA GLY A 46 -11.85 -19.96 -1.22
C GLY A 46 -12.35 -18.52 -1.26
N ILE A 47 -11.94 -17.74 -2.26
CA ILE A 47 -12.50 -16.41 -2.55
C ILE A 47 -13.40 -16.51 -3.77
N SER A 48 -14.70 -16.26 -3.59
CA SER A 48 -15.60 -16.06 -4.72
C SER A 48 -15.40 -14.63 -5.27
N PRO A 49 -15.14 -14.44 -6.57
CA PRO A 49 -15.01 -13.10 -7.13
C PRO A 49 -16.30 -12.29 -6.93
N VAL A 50 -16.19 -11.17 -6.23
CA VAL A 50 -17.24 -10.16 -6.15
C VAL A 50 -17.08 -9.20 -7.33
N GLY A 51 -17.43 -9.67 -8.54
CA GLY A 51 -17.40 -8.86 -9.76
C GLY A 51 -16.62 -9.48 -10.92
N ARG A 52 -16.25 -8.63 -11.88
CA ARG A 52 -15.44 -9.00 -13.06
C ARG A 52 -13.96 -8.80 -12.73
N SER A 53 -13.15 -9.81 -13.05
CA SER A 53 -11.69 -9.68 -13.00
C SER A 53 -11.17 -9.18 -14.35
N VAL A 54 -10.29 -8.18 -14.31
CA VAL A 54 -9.56 -7.70 -15.48
C VAL A 54 -8.12 -8.21 -15.38
N THR A 55 -7.66 -8.92 -16.40
CA THR A 55 -6.26 -9.37 -16.47
C THR A 55 -5.38 -8.20 -16.90
N LEU A 56 -4.41 -7.85 -16.06
CA LEU A 56 -3.41 -6.83 -16.34
C LEU A 56 -2.15 -7.46 -16.91
N PRO A 57 -1.41 -6.76 -17.79
CA PRO A 57 -0.04 -7.13 -18.14
C PRO A 57 0.89 -7.10 -16.91
N GLY A 58 1.80 -8.06 -16.83
CA GLY A 58 2.75 -8.18 -15.72
C GLY A 58 2.16 -8.78 -14.43
N ASP A 59 2.90 -8.65 -13.35
CA ASP A 59 2.55 -9.22 -12.05
C ASP A 59 2.49 -8.16 -10.93
N MET A 60 1.85 -8.53 -9.81
CA MET A 60 1.70 -7.70 -8.61
C MET A 60 1.17 -6.28 -8.92
N PRO A 61 -0.15 -6.12 -9.11
CA PRO A 61 -0.78 -4.81 -9.13
C PRO A 61 -0.42 -4.04 -7.85
N GLY A 62 0.27 -2.92 -8.00
CA GLY A 62 0.84 -2.17 -6.89
C GLY A 62 -0.11 -1.11 -6.34
N ASN A 63 -0.67 -0.30 -7.24
CA ASN A 63 -1.53 0.82 -6.92
C ASN A 63 -2.55 1.07 -8.04
N ILE A 64 -3.66 1.72 -7.68
CA ILE A 64 -4.76 2.05 -8.57
C ILE A 64 -5.18 3.50 -8.36
N LEU A 65 -5.29 4.24 -9.45
CA LEU A 65 -5.78 5.61 -9.47
C LEU A 65 -7.06 5.66 -10.31
N VAL A 66 -8.19 5.83 -9.63
CA VAL A 66 -9.50 5.97 -10.27
C VAL A 66 -9.63 7.38 -10.85
N ILE A 67 -10.03 7.46 -12.12
CA ILE A 67 -10.14 8.72 -12.87
C ILE A 67 -11.52 8.84 -13.53
N ASP A 68 -11.80 10.03 -14.06
CA ASP A 68 -12.99 10.35 -14.87
C ASP A 68 -14.30 9.95 -14.19
N GLY A 69 -14.43 10.34 -12.92
CA GLY A 69 -15.62 10.08 -12.13
C GLY A 69 -15.89 8.59 -11.85
N GLY A 70 -14.86 7.74 -11.95
CA GLY A 70 -15.01 6.30 -11.72
C GLY A 70 -15.23 5.47 -12.98
N ARG A 71 -15.09 6.06 -14.16
CA ARG A 71 -15.25 5.34 -15.43
C ARG A 71 -13.99 4.59 -15.85
N ARG A 72 -12.81 5.16 -15.57
CA ARG A 72 -11.53 4.57 -15.92
C ARG A 72 -10.62 4.48 -14.69
N ALA A 73 -9.61 3.63 -14.75
CA ALA A 73 -8.55 3.58 -13.74
C ALA A 73 -7.18 3.41 -14.40
N LEU A 74 -6.18 4.00 -13.78
CA LEU A 74 -4.78 3.72 -14.06
C LEU A 74 -4.29 2.71 -13.01
N VAL A 75 -3.72 1.59 -13.45
CA VAL A 75 -3.22 0.53 -12.57
C VAL A 75 -1.78 0.21 -12.95
N ASN A 76 -0.87 0.26 -11.98
CA ASN A 76 0.50 -0.17 -12.22
C ASN A 76 0.72 -1.61 -11.76
N THR A 77 1.54 -2.36 -12.50
CA THR A 77 2.12 -3.64 -12.08
C THR A 77 3.61 -3.44 -11.83
N CYS A 78 4.10 -3.97 -10.72
CA CYS A 78 5.48 -3.75 -10.28
C CYS A 78 6.09 -4.93 -9.50
N GLY A 79 5.76 -6.16 -9.90
CA GLY A 79 6.18 -7.38 -9.21
C GLY A 79 7.60 -7.82 -9.54
N PHE A 80 7.80 -9.12 -9.67
CA PHE A 80 9.13 -9.68 -9.93
C PHE A 80 9.45 -9.72 -11.43
N HIS A 81 8.42 -9.79 -12.28
CA HIS A 81 8.56 -9.97 -13.72
C HIS A 81 8.29 -8.66 -14.47
N ASP A 82 7.29 -8.64 -15.34
CA ASP A 82 7.00 -7.48 -16.18
C ASP A 82 6.30 -6.39 -15.39
N HIS A 83 6.74 -5.14 -15.58
CA HIS A 83 6.11 -3.97 -15.00
C HIS A 83 5.32 -3.24 -16.09
N SER A 84 4.17 -2.66 -15.73
CA SER A 84 3.39 -1.85 -16.67
C SER A 84 2.59 -0.76 -15.97
N LEU A 85 2.12 0.22 -16.75
CA LEU A 85 1.01 1.09 -16.40
C LEU A 85 -0.11 0.80 -17.38
N SER A 86 -1.28 0.48 -16.87
CA SER A 86 -2.44 0.13 -17.68
C SER A 86 -3.57 1.11 -17.43
N LEU A 87 -4.17 1.59 -18.52
CA LEU A 87 -5.44 2.31 -18.51
C LEU A 87 -6.56 1.29 -18.67
N VAL A 88 -7.46 1.24 -17.71
CA VAL A 88 -8.53 0.24 -17.62
C VAL A 88 -9.87 0.95 -17.71
N ASP A 89 -10.75 0.48 -18.60
CA ASP A 89 -12.17 0.85 -18.58
C ASP A 89 -12.88 0.01 -17.53
N LEU A 90 -13.48 0.68 -16.53
CA LEU A 90 -14.14 0.02 -15.41
C LEU A 90 -15.60 -0.35 -15.71
N GLN A 91 -16.22 0.23 -16.75
CA GLN A 91 -17.59 -0.10 -17.15
C GLN A 91 -17.60 -1.43 -17.91
N ASP A 92 -16.71 -1.57 -18.88
CA ASP A 92 -16.61 -2.76 -19.71
C ASP A 92 -15.72 -3.83 -19.09
N GLY A 93 -14.74 -3.42 -18.27
CA GLY A 93 -13.82 -4.31 -17.58
C GLY A 93 -12.72 -4.84 -18.49
N HIS A 94 -12.03 -3.96 -19.20
CA HIS A 94 -10.90 -4.32 -20.06
C HIS A 94 -9.80 -3.26 -20.05
N VAL A 95 -8.59 -3.68 -20.42
CA VAL A 95 -7.44 -2.77 -20.59
C VAL A 95 -7.58 -2.04 -21.93
N VAL A 96 -7.62 -0.72 -21.88
CA VAL A 96 -7.71 0.18 -23.04
C VAL A 96 -6.33 0.41 -23.66
N ALA A 97 -5.34 0.64 -22.80
CA ALA A 97 -3.95 0.86 -23.20
C ALA A 97 -3.01 0.37 -22.09
N SER A 98 -1.80 -0.03 -22.46
CA SER A 98 -0.76 -0.36 -21.49
C SER A 98 0.62 -0.03 -22.03
N VAL A 99 1.50 0.42 -21.15
CA VAL A 99 2.90 0.71 -21.46
C VAL A 99 3.79 -0.12 -20.54
N PRO A 100 4.72 -0.94 -21.08
CA PRO A 100 5.65 -1.71 -20.27
C PRO A 100 6.81 -0.85 -19.78
N PHE A 101 7.38 -1.21 -18.63
CA PHE A 101 8.58 -0.58 -18.10
C PHE A 101 9.59 -1.62 -17.64
N GLN A 102 10.84 -1.20 -17.59
CA GLN A 102 11.88 -2.02 -16.97
C GLN A 102 11.70 -2.10 -15.46
N LYS A 103 11.42 -0.97 -14.80
CA LYS A 103 11.35 -0.87 -13.34
C LYS A 103 10.41 0.25 -12.91
N SER A 104 9.41 -0.08 -12.12
CA SER A 104 8.47 0.84 -11.49
C SER A 104 8.26 0.45 -10.03
N TRP A 105 7.59 1.29 -9.27
CA TRP A 105 7.12 0.95 -7.94
C TRP A 105 5.72 1.51 -7.68
N ILE A 106 5.30 1.64 -6.42
CA ILE A 106 3.88 1.84 -6.05
C ILE A 106 3.38 3.29 -6.14
N GLY A 107 4.26 4.31 -6.15
CA GLY A 107 3.82 5.71 -6.20
C GLY A 107 3.12 6.04 -7.52
N LEU A 108 1.88 6.53 -7.45
CA LEU A 108 1.05 6.85 -8.61
C LEU A 108 0.19 8.08 -8.30
N ALA A 109 0.31 9.14 -9.10
CA ALA A 109 -0.42 10.39 -8.84
C ALA A 109 -0.79 11.12 -10.14
N ARG A 110 -1.97 11.77 -10.17
CA ARG A 110 -2.41 12.62 -11.29
C ARG A 110 -1.73 13.98 -11.21
N LEU A 111 -1.22 14.47 -12.34
CA LEU A 111 -0.66 15.81 -12.53
C LEU A 111 -1.35 16.45 -13.74
N GLY A 112 -2.49 17.11 -13.52
CA GLY A 112 -3.31 17.67 -14.61
C GLY A 112 -3.78 16.59 -15.59
N ASP A 113 -3.39 16.73 -16.86
CA ASP A 113 -3.66 15.77 -17.95
C ASP A 113 -2.62 14.65 -18.05
N ASP A 114 -1.61 14.67 -17.18
CA ASP A 114 -0.60 13.64 -17.07
C ASP A 114 -0.75 12.83 -15.77
N VAL A 115 -0.04 11.71 -15.73
CA VAL A 115 0.14 10.86 -14.55
C VAL A 115 1.62 10.67 -14.29
N LEU A 116 1.99 10.71 -13.01
CA LEU A 116 3.31 10.35 -12.52
C LEU A 116 3.28 8.96 -11.91
N LEU A 117 4.27 8.14 -12.26
CA LEU A 117 4.49 6.82 -11.71
C LEU A 117 5.93 6.73 -11.18
N SER A 118 6.11 6.24 -9.96
CA SER A 118 7.43 6.02 -9.39
C SER A 118 8.26 5.11 -10.28
N ALA A 119 9.40 5.62 -10.75
CA ALA A 119 10.43 4.76 -11.30
C ALA A 119 11.01 3.97 -10.13
N GLY A 120 11.20 2.65 -10.32
CA GLY A 120 11.93 1.81 -9.37
C GLY A 120 13.41 2.20 -9.40
N GLN A 121 14.31 1.23 -9.61
CA GLN A 121 15.76 1.49 -9.70
C GLN A 121 16.21 2.35 -10.92
N GLY A 122 15.28 2.95 -11.67
CA GLY A 122 15.57 3.86 -12.79
C GLY A 122 15.71 5.33 -12.37
N GLY A 123 15.31 5.64 -11.13
CA GLY A 123 15.45 6.96 -10.54
C GLY A 123 14.42 7.98 -11.01
N GLY A 124 13.61 8.49 -10.09
CA GLY A 124 12.66 9.58 -10.35
C GLY A 124 11.25 9.08 -10.61
N MET A 125 10.54 9.76 -11.51
CA MET A 125 9.14 9.47 -11.81
C MET A 125 8.94 9.45 -13.33
N HIS A 126 8.37 8.35 -13.82
CA HIS A 126 7.86 8.30 -15.18
C HIS A 126 6.64 9.20 -15.31
N ARG A 127 6.47 9.83 -16.47
CA ARG A 127 5.35 10.73 -16.76
C ARG A 127 4.69 10.34 -18.07
N PHE A 128 3.36 10.27 -18.08
CA PHE A 128 2.58 9.91 -19.26
C PHE A 128 1.32 10.77 -19.36
N SER A 129 0.79 10.98 -20.56
CA SER A 129 -0.58 11.49 -20.69
C SER A 129 -1.59 10.48 -20.13
N VAL A 130 -2.67 10.97 -19.52
CA VAL A 130 -3.69 10.11 -18.90
C VAL A 130 -4.49 9.32 -19.96
N ASP A 131 -4.86 9.96 -21.07
CA ASP A 131 -5.83 9.37 -22.01
C ASP A 131 -5.27 8.25 -22.89
N GLU A 132 -3.99 8.33 -23.23
CA GLU A 132 -3.36 7.42 -24.20
C GLU A 132 -2.05 6.82 -23.68
N LEU A 133 -1.63 7.16 -22.46
CA LEU A 133 -0.34 6.77 -21.89
C LEU A 133 0.86 7.16 -22.78
N LYS A 134 0.78 8.31 -23.46
CA LYS A 134 1.90 8.79 -24.29
C LYS A 134 3.03 9.25 -23.37
N PRO A 135 4.28 8.77 -23.58
CA PRO A 135 5.40 9.14 -22.73
C PRO A 135 5.69 10.65 -22.79
N ARG A 136 6.02 11.21 -21.63
CA ARG A 136 6.50 12.57 -21.45
C ARG A 136 7.92 12.54 -20.90
N GLU A 137 8.52 13.72 -20.78
CA GLU A 137 9.78 13.87 -20.07
C GLU A 137 9.64 13.40 -18.60
N GLN A 138 10.60 12.59 -18.15
CA GLN A 138 10.61 12.07 -16.79
C GLN A 138 10.97 13.18 -15.80
N VAL A 139 10.42 13.07 -14.59
CA VAL A 139 10.78 13.96 -13.49
C VAL A 139 11.93 13.36 -12.69
N VAL A 140 13.01 14.12 -12.57
CA VAL A 140 14.19 13.72 -11.82
C VAL A 140 14.01 14.09 -10.34
N VAL A 141 14.15 13.11 -9.45
CA VAL A 141 14.15 13.26 -7.98
C VAL A 141 15.59 13.13 -7.48
N PRO A 142 16.18 14.07 -6.73
CA PRO A 142 17.56 13.93 -6.28
C PRO A 142 17.85 12.63 -5.49
N GLY A 143 19.07 12.11 -5.61
CA GLY A 143 19.51 10.90 -4.90
C GLY A 143 20.74 10.25 -5.55
N PRO A 144 21.22 9.12 -4.98
CA PRO A 144 22.31 8.33 -5.53
C PRO A 144 22.07 7.99 -7.00
N THR A 145 23.17 7.89 -7.75
CA THR A 145 23.14 7.44 -9.13
C THR A 145 23.04 5.91 -9.20
N GLY A 146 22.58 5.39 -10.33
CA GLY A 146 22.46 3.95 -10.55
C GLY A 146 21.21 3.33 -9.92
N ASN A 147 21.31 2.07 -9.50
CA ASN A 147 20.15 1.28 -9.05
C ASN A 147 19.61 1.67 -7.66
N ASP A 148 20.21 2.67 -7.02
CA ASP A 148 20.01 3.05 -5.61
C ASP A 148 19.09 4.28 -5.45
N ARG A 149 18.13 4.42 -6.35
CA ARG A 149 17.15 5.51 -6.31
C ARG A 149 15.75 4.94 -6.39
N PHE A 150 15.01 5.00 -5.28
CA PHE A 150 13.66 4.47 -5.18
C PHE A 150 12.70 5.52 -4.65
N VAL A 151 11.74 5.89 -5.50
CA VAL A 151 10.65 6.79 -5.10
C VAL A 151 9.48 5.97 -4.57
N SER A 152 9.19 6.04 -3.27
CA SER A 152 8.14 5.23 -2.64
C SER A 152 6.74 5.76 -2.89
N SER A 153 6.54 7.06 -2.70
CA SER A 153 5.26 7.72 -2.89
C SER A 153 5.42 9.00 -3.68
N ILE A 154 4.36 9.33 -4.41
CA ILE A 154 4.19 10.58 -5.15
C ILE A 154 2.89 11.20 -4.68
N VAL A 155 2.92 12.49 -4.35
CA VAL A 155 1.72 13.26 -4.01
C VAL A 155 1.78 14.55 -4.81
N VAL A 156 0.67 14.95 -5.44
CA VAL A 156 0.59 16.23 -6.16
C VAL A 156 -0.33 17.15 -5.36
N GLY A 157 0.17 18.35 -5.03
CA GLY A 157 -0.57 19.39 -4.31
C GLY A 157 -0.41 20.75 -4.97
N ALA A 158 -1.00 21.77 -4.36
CA ALA A 158 -0.94 23.15 -4.87
C ALA A 158 0.50 23.72 -4.90
N GLU A 159 1.35 23.30 -3.96
CA GLU A 159 2.74 23.77 -3.87
C GLU A 159 3.67 23.07 -4.86
N GLY A 160 3.27 21.93 -5.45
CA GLY A 160 4.08 21.13 -6.36
C GLY A 160 3.89 19.63 -6.17
N THR A 161 4.90 18.88 -6.62
CA THR A 161 4.93 17.42 -6.50
C THR A 161 5.84 16.98 -5.36
N TYR A 162 5.32 16.22 -4.43
CA TYR A 162 6.09 15.59 -3.36
C TYR A 162 6.56 14.21 -3.80
N ALA A 163 7.86 13.94 -3.63
CA ALA A 163 8.46 12.64 -3.90
C ALA A 163 9.25 12.16 -2.67
N LEU A 164 9.00 10.93 -2.26
CA LEU A 164 9.69 10.29 -1.14
C LEU A 164 10.82 9.40 -1.66
N ASN A 165 12.06 9.71 -1.32
CA ASN A 165 13.19 8.83 -1.64
C ASN A 165 13.50 7.93 -0.44
N ILE A 166 13.10 6.66 -0.54
CA ILE A 166 13.20 5.71 0.57
C ILE A 166 14.64 5.36 0.93
N GLN A 167 15.57 5.44 -0.02
CA GLN A 167 16.97 5.09 0.21
C GLN A 167 17.76 6.22 0.86
N THR A 168 17.42 7.47 0.56
CA THR A 168 18.08 8.64 1.17
C THR A 168 17.34 9.19 2.36
N ASP A 169 16.23 8.58 2.78
CA ASP A 169 15.30 9.08 3.80
C ASP A 169 14.91 10.56 3.60
N GLU A 170 14.76 10.99 2.34
CA GLU A 170 14.41 12.38 2.01
C GLU A 170 13.01 12.49 1.44
N VAL A 171 12.39 13.64 1.71
CA VAL A 171 11.17 14.12 1.07
C VAL A 171 11.55 15.33 0.24
N PHE A 172 11.15 15.35 -1.03
CA PHE A 172 11.37 16.47 -1.93
C PHE A 172 10.03 17.10 -2.31
N LEU A 173 9.99 18.43 -2.36
CA LEU A 173 8.96 19.20 -3.04
C LEU A 173 9.54 19.73 -4.34
N LEU A 174 8.91 19.38 -5.46
CA LEU A 174 9.40 19.61 -6.81
C LEU A 174 8.42 20.44 -7.65
N ASP A 175 8.97 21.26 -8.54
CA ASP A 175 8.29 21.82 -9.71
C ASP A 175 8.98 21.30 -10.98
N GLY A 176 8.34 20.38 -11.69
CA GLY A 176 9.06 19.52 -12.64
C GLY A 176 10.22 18.81 -11.93
N SER A 177 11.44 18.97 -12.43
CA SER A 177 12.66 18.42 -11.81
C SER A 177 13.37 19.40 -10.87
N ASP A 178 12.86 20.63 -10.72
CA ASP A 178 13.46 21.66 -9.87
C ASP A 178 13.06 21.43 -8.40
N VAL A 179 14.05 21.45 -7.51
CA VAL A 179 13.84 21.24 -6.07
C VAL A 179 13.48 22.56 -5.40
N LYS A 180 12.22 22.68 -4.94
CA LYS A 180 11.74 23.85 -4.19
C LYS A 180 12.08 23.75 -2.71
N ALA A 181 11.92 22.56 -2.12
CA ALA A 181 12.25 22.28 -0.74
C ALA A 181 12.63 20.82 -0.57
N LYS A 182 13.35 20.50 0.51
CA LYS A 182 13.61 19.12 0.92
C LYS A 182 13.72 18.98 2.43
N ALA A 183 13.37 17.81 2.93
CA ALA A 183 13.53 17.46 4.34
C ALA A 183 14.10 16.03 4.48
N LYS A 184 14.95 15.84 5.49
CA LYS A 184 15.41 14.52 5.93
C LYS A 184 14.43 14.02 6.99
N VAL A 185 13.84 12.86 6.74
CA VAL A 185 13.00 12.14 7.72
C VAL A 185 13.85 11.14 8.50
N SER A 186 13.27 10.48 9.49
CA SER A 186 14.02 9.59 10.37
C SER A 186 14.50 8.33 9.67
N TYR A 187 13.61 7.52 9.09
CA TYR A 187 14.02 6.30 8.38
C TYR A 187 12.94 5.75 7.45
N ARG A 188 13.31 5.54 6.17
CA ARG A 188 12.50 4.92 5.11
C ARG A 188 11.10 5.54 4.95
N PRO A 189 10.98 6.76 4.40
CA PRO A 189 9.68 7.32 4.04
C PRO A 189 8.98 6.43 3.01
N TYR A 190 7.72 6.07 3.24
CA TYR A 190 7.04 5.05 2.44
C TYR A 190 5.76 5.55 1.76
N GLY A 191 4.75 5.93 2.53
CA GLY A 191 3.51 6.51 2.03
C GLY A 191 3.41 7.98 2.42
N ALA A 192 2.75 8.79 1.60
CA ALA A 192 2.44 10.17 1.94
C ALA A 192 1.04 10.58 1.48
N VAL A 193 0.46 11.55 2.18
CA VAL A 193 -0.83 12.15 1.84
C VAL A 193 -0.89 13.59 2.36
N LEU A 194 -1.53 14.49 1.61
CA LEU A 194 -1.81 15.85 2.07
C LEU A 194 -3.06 15.87 2.96
N SER A 195 -3.05 16.73 3.96
CA SER A 195 -4.25 17.07 4.75
C SER A 195 -5.35 17.64 3.83
N PRO A 196 -6.63 17.60 4.25
CA PRO A 196 -7.73 18.08 3.42
C PRO A 196 -7.62 19.56 2.99
N ASP A 197 -6.95 20.38 3.80
CA ASP A 197 -6.67 21.79 3.52
C ASP A 197 -5.36 21.99 2.73
N GLY A 198 -4.61 20.93 2.46
CA GLY A 198 -3.35 20.94 1.70
C GLY A 198 -2.15 21.53 2.46
N THR A 199 -2.28 21.86 3.74
CA THR A 199 -1.24 22.58 4.49
C THR A 199 -0.22 21.66 5.19
N THR A 200 -0.57 20.40 5.40
CA THR A 200 0.29 19.40 6.06
C THR A 200 0.49 18.20 5.16
N LEU A 201 1.74 17.80 4.94
CA LEU A 201 2.08 16.51 4.34
C LEU A 201 2.35 15.49 5.47
N ALA A 202 1.52 14.45 5.54
CA ALA A 202 1.77 13.32 6.43
C ALA A 202 2.61 12.28 5.70
N VAL A 203 3.69 11.81 6.32
CA VAL A 203 4.61 10.83 5.74
C VAL A 203 4.82 9.68 6.73
N SER A 204 4.56 8.44 6.31
CA SER A 204 4.88 7.27 7.11
C SER A 204 6.39 6.95 7.05
N GLU A 205 7.00 6.83 8.22
CA GLU A 205 8.41 6.45 8.38
C GLU A 205 8.45 4.93 8.66
N TRP A 206 8.44 4.12 7.59
CA TRP A 206 8.32 2.65 7.65
C TRP A 206 9.34 2.02 8.60
N GLY A 207 10.57 2.56 8.61
CA GLY A 207 11.63 2.06 9.46
C GLY A 207 11.62 2.60 10.89
N ASN A 208 10.76 3.57 11.22
CA ASN A 208 10.81 4.33 12.48
C ASN A 208 9.52 4.27 13.31
N ARG A 209 8.55 3.41 12.93
CA ARG A 209 7.27 3.22 13.67
C ARG A 209 6.56 4.55 13.96
N SER A 210 6.60 5.48 13.02
CA SER A 210 6.06 6.83 13.21
C SER A 210 5.53 7.42 11.91
N VAL A 211 4.71 8.45 12.05
CA VAL A 211 4.32 9.35 10.98
C VAL A 211 4.85 10.73 11.31
N VAL A 212 5.57 11.35 10.38
CA VAL A 212 5.99 12.74 10.48
C VAL A 212 4.99 13.62 9.75
N LEU A 213 4.58 14.71 10.39
CA LEU A 213 3.74 15.75 9.81
C LEU A 213 4.65 16.92 9.43
N LEU A 214 4.71 17.23 8.14
CA LEU A 214 5.52 18.30 7.58
C LEU A 214 4.64 19.45 7.13
N ASP A 215 5.12 20.69 7.26
CA ASP A 215 4.53 21.81 6.54
C ASP A 215 4.62 21.56 5.04
N ALA A 216 3.50 21.66 4.32
CA ALA A 216 3.46 21.30 2.91
C ALA A 216 4.31 22.24 2.03
N LYS A 217 4.57 23.48 2.46
CA LYS A 217 5.30 24.47 1.68
C LYS A 217 6.80 24.45 1.97
N SER A 218 7.19 24.42 3.24
CA SER A 218 8.59 24.45 3.64
C SER A 218 9.21 23.08 3.87
N LEU A 219 8.38 22.04 4.07
CA LEU A 219 8.77 20.71 4.56
C LEU A 219 9.35 20.71 5.98
N ASP A 220 9.12 21.77 6.76
CA ASP A 220 9.52 21.80 8.17
C ASP A 220 8.72 20.80 8.99
N VAL A 221 9.37 20.14 9.95
CA VAL A 221 8.72 19.17 10.83
C VAL A 221 7.80 19.89 11.82
N GLN A 222 6.49 19.68 11.68
CA GLN A 222 5.48 20.19 12.61
C GLN A 222 5.32 19.27 13.82
N SER A 223 5.27 17.95 13.59
CA SER A 223 5.23 16.95 14.66
C SER A 223 5.64 15.58 14.14
N ARG A 224 5.94 14.66 15.06
CA ARG A 224 6.17 13.25 14.75
C ARG A 224 5.39 12.40 15.74
N VAL A 225 4.57 11.49 15.22
CA VAL A 225 3.61 10.71 15.98
C VAL A 225 4.01 9.24 15.95
N THR A 226 4.25 8.65 17.11
CA THR A 226 4.52 7.21 17.24
C THR A 226 3.25 6.41 16.93
N VAL A 227 3.38 5.38 16.08
CA VAL A 227 2.30 4.48 15.66
C VAL A 227 2.72 3.02 15.79
N GLY A 228 1.98 2.11 15.16
CA GLY A 228 2.33 0.69 15.07
C GLY A 228 3.60 0.42 14.26
N SER A 229 3.93 -0.86 14.11
CA SER A 229 5.16 -1.28 13.44
C SER A 229 5.02 -1.20 11.91
N HIS A 230 6.08 -0.72 11.25
CA HIS A 230 6.17 -0.56 9.79
C HIS A 230 4.95 0.14 9.16
N PRO A 231 4.73 1.43 9.48
CA PRO A 231 3.64 2.19 8.88
C PRO A 231 3.85 2.32 7.37
N THR A 232 2.79 2.10 6.60
CA THR A 232 2.81 2.07 5.12
C THR A 232 1.86 3.09 4.54
N ALA A 233 0.61 2.72 4.24
CA ALA A 233 -0.38 3.63 3.68
C ALA A 233 -0.89 4.61 4.74
N VAL A 234 -1.14 5.84 4.27
CA VAL A 234 -1.69 6.95 5.06
C VAL A 234 -2.86 7.54 4.28
N ALA A 235 -3.98 7.79 4.95
CA ALA A 235 -5.19 8.33 4.33
C ALA A 235 -5.90 9.32 5.26
N TYR A 236 -6.17 10.53 4.78
CA TYR A 236 -6.96 11.52 5.52
C TYR A 236 -8.46 11.33 5.27
N ALA A 237 -9.26 11.44 6.32
CA ALA A 237 -10.67 11.78 6.22
C ALA A 237 -10.85 13.30 6.19
N ALA A 238 -11.98 13.74 5.64
CA ALA A 238 -12.34 15.16 5.57
C ALA A 238 -12.44 15.85 6.95
N ASP A 239 -12.65 15.08 8.02
CA ASP A 239 -12.71 15.57 9.40
C ASP A 239 -11.33 15.75 10.07
N GLY A 240 -10.24 15.58 9.30
CA GLY A 240 -8.86 15.72 9.75
C GLY A 240 -8.30 14.51 10.49
N ARG A 241 -9.03 13.39 10.59
CA ARG A 241 -8.44 12.12 11.04
C ARG A 241 -7.51 11.57 9.97
N LEU A 242 -6.33 11.14 10.37
CA LEU A 242 -5.38 10.43 9.54
C LEU A 242 -5.35 8.95 9.93
N PHE A 243 -5.64 8.06 9.00
CA PHE A 243 -5.56 6.62 9.17
C PHE A 243 -4.21 6.13 8.65
N VAL A 244 -3.56 5.24 9.40
CA VAL A 244 -2.20 4.75 9.12
C VAL A 244 -2.19 3.23 9.22
N SER A 245 -1.91 2.52 8.13
CA SER A 245 -1.79 1.06 8.17
C SER A 245 -0.44 0.65 8.74
N ASN A 246 -0.43 -0.26 9.72
CA ASN A 246 0.79 -0.73 10.37
C ASN A 246 1.12 -2.14 9.87
N ALA A 247 1.88 -2.26 8.79
CA ALA A 247 2.12 -3.54 8.10
C ALA A 247 2.90 -4.56 8.95
N GLY A 248 3.72 -4.09 9.88
CA GLY A 248 4.43 -4.95 10.85
C GLY A 248 3.58 -5.28 12.08
N SER A 249 2.28 -4.99 12.05
CA SER A 249 1.31 -5.19 13.13
C SER A 249 -0.03 -5.66 12.54
N THR A 250 -1.06 -5.74 13.38
CA THR A 250 -2.42 -6.22 13.02
C THR A 250 -3.44 -5.09 12.94
N SER A 251 -2.97 -3.83 12.85
CA SER A 251 -3.79 -2.67 13.18
C SER A 251 -3.62 -1.47 12.26
N VAL A 252 -4.60 -0.56 12.34
CA VAL A 252 -4.57 0.78 11.78
C VAL A 252 -4.55 1.80 12.92
N SER A 253 -3.59 2.71 12.92
CA SER A 253 -3.57 3.83 13.87
C SER A 253 -4.37 5.00 13.31
N VAL A 254 -5.18 5.65 14.15
CA VAL A 254 -5.93 6.86 13.81
C VAL A 254 -5.31 8.04 14.55
N ILE A 255 -4.84 9.03 13.80
CA ILE A 255 -4.21 10.24 14.32
C ILE A 255 -5.18 11.42 14.17
N LYS A 256 -5.29 12.27 15.20
CA LYS A 256 -5.96 13.57 15.10
C LYS A 256 -5.27 14.57 16.02
N GLY A 257 -4.95 15.76 15.50
CA GLY A 257 -4.26 16.80 16.25
C GLY A 257 -2.88 16.36 16.76
N GLY A 258 -2.10 15.68 15.91
CA GLY A 258 -0.73 15.27 16.24
C GLY A 258 -0.58 14.13 17.26
N LYS A 259 -1.65 13.36 17.52
CA LYS A 259 -1.62 12.22 18.45
C LYS A 259 -2.51 11.08 17.96
N VAL A 260 -2.15 9.85 18.33
CA VAL A 260 -3.02 8.68 18.14
C VAL A 260 -4.24 8.82 19.06
N VAL A 261 -5.44 8.77 18.48
CA VAL A 261 -6.72 8.85 19.20
C VAL A 261 -7.46 7.52 19.23
N GLU A 262 -7.09 6.57 18.37
CA GLU A 262 -7.71 5.26 18.26
C GLU A 262 -6.74 4.29 17.54
N THR A 263 -6.82 3.00 17.90
CA THR A 263 -6.12 1.91 17.19
C THR A 263 -7.16 0.87 16.84
N ILE A 264 -7.29 0.57 15.54
CA ILE A 264 -8.28 -0.34 14.98
C ILE A 264 -7.60 -1.66 14.68
N GLU A 265 -8.03 -2.74 15.32
CA GLU A 265 -7.58 -4.09 14.97
C GLU A 265 -8.32 -4.59 13.72
N VAL A 266 -7.56 -5.10 12.75
CA VAL A 266 -8.10 -5.54 11.45
C VAL A 266 -7.74 -6.98 11.13
N GLY A 267 -7.14 -7.71 12.06
CA GLY A 267 -6.86 -9.13 11.90
C GLY A 267 -8.11 -9.99 12.06
N VAL A 268 -8.25 -11.00 11.20
CA VAL A 268 -9.40 -11.92 11.24
C VAL A 268 -9.35 -12.83 12.48
N ASP A 269 -8.16 -13.13 12.98
CA ASP A 269 -7.93 -13.95 14.17
C ASP A 269 -7.13 -13.18 15.21
N ALA A 270 -7.80 -12.77 16.29
CA ALA A 270 -7.19 -12.02 17.39
C ALA A 270 -6.02 -12.77 18.08
N ALA A 271 -5.96 -14.11 17.97
CA ALA A 271 -4.84 -14.88 18.48
C ALA A 271 -3.60 -14.80 17.56
N ARG A 272 -3.79 -14.51 16.27
CA ARG A 272 -2.72 -14.33 15.30
C ARG A 272 -2.21 -12.90 15.30
N ARG A 273 -1.14 -12.68 16.06
CA ARG A 273 -0.39 -11.41 16.08
C ARG A 273 0.49 -11.18 14.85
N ILE A 274 0.58 -12.16 13.96
CA ILE A 274 1.32 -12.14 12.70
C ILE A 274 0.36 -12.68 11.63
N GLY A 275 0.14 -11.95 10.54
CA GLY A 275 -0.75 -12.41 9.47
C GLY A 275 -1.48 -11.32 8.70
N PRO A 276 -2.14 -10.33 9.33
CA PRO A 276 -2.97 -9.37 8.60
C PRO A 276 -2.19 -8.50 7.62
N THR A 277 -1.02 -7.99 8.04
CA THR A 277 -0.14 -7.11 7.23
C THR A 277 -0.96 -6.07 6.45
N PRO A 278 -1.63 -5.12 7.14
CA PRO A 278 -2.40 -4.08 6.47
C PRO A 278 -1.44 -3.17 5.69
N VAL A 279 -1.68 -3.00 4.39
CA VAL A 279 -0.76 -2.29 3.49
C VAL A 279 -1.37 -1.16 2.68
N ALA A 280 -2.70 -1.14 2.50
CA ALA A 280 -3.40 -0.11 1.77
C ALA A 280 -4.71 0.27 2.47
N LEU A 281 -5.10 1.53 2.31
CA LEU A 281 -6.28 2.13 2.94
C LEU A 281 -7.10 2.90 1.90
N ALA A 282 -8.43 2.79 1.96
CA ALA A 282 -9.33 3.67 1.22
C ALA A 282 -10.55 4.00 2.09
N LEU A 283 -10.98 5.26 2.08
CA LEU A 283 -12.23 5.68 2.70
C LEU A 283 -13.34 5.68 1.65
N ASP A 284 -14.57 5.38 2.06
CA ASP A 284 -15.73 5.67 1.22
C ASP A 284 -15.93 7.18 1.05
N ALA A 285 -16.73 7.58 0.05
CA ALA A 285 -16.98 9.00 -0.25
C ALA A 285 -17.57 9.78 0.96
N GLY A 286 -18.25 9.09 1.87
CA GLY A 286 -18.80 9.67 3.09
C GLY A 286 -17.84 9.73 4.28
N GLY A 287 -16.64 9.14 4.17
CA GLY A 287 -15.67 9.02 5.27
C GLY A 287 -16.17 8.18 6.46
N LYS A 288 -17.18 7.35 6.26
CA LYS A 288 -17.83 6.51 7.28
C LYS A 288 -17.31 5.08 7.27
N ARG A 289 -16.74 4.63 6.16
CA ARG A 289 -16.22 3.28 6.00
C ARG A 289 -14.77 3.34 5.57
N LEU A 290 -13.93 2.54 6.22
CA LEU A 290 -12.53 2.34 5.88
C LEU A 290 -12.37 0.92 5.32
N PHE A 291 -11.82 0.82 4.11
CA PHE A 291 -11.38 -0.41 3.50
C PHE A 291 -9.88 -0.59 3.77
N VAL A 292 -9.49 -1.76 4.26
CA VAL A 292 -8.10 -2.06 4.62
C VAL A 292 -7.67 -3.33 3.89
N ALA A 293 -6.68 -3.21 3.00
CA ALA A 293 -6.12 -4.36 2.31
C ALA A 293 -5.14 -5.09 3.23
N ASN A 294 -5.50 -6.30 3.65
CA ASN A 294 -4.70 -7.18 4.50
C ASN A 294 -3.94 -8.17 3.64
N ALA A 295 -2.70 -7.82 3.26
CA ALA A 295 -1.94 -8.58 2.28
C ALA A 295 -1.59 -9.99 2.77
N GLY A 296 -1.32 -10.17 4.07
CA GLY A 296 -0.94 -11.49 4.57
C GLY A 296 -2.13 -12.42 4.83
N GLU A 297 -3.36 -11.88 4.90
CA GLU A 297 -4.60 -12.66 5.04
C GLU A 297 -5.38 -12.80 3.71
N ASN A 298 -4.93 -12.14 2.63
CA ASN A 298 -5.61 -12.11 1.33
C ASN A 298 -7.07 -11.66 1.44
N CYS A 299 -7.34 -10.65 2.26
CA CYS A 299 -8.68 -10.13 2.47
C CYS A 299 -8.69 -8.59 2.48
N VAL A 300 -9.89 -8.03 2.39
CA VAL A 300 -10.14 -6.61 2.63
C VAL A 300 -11.04 -6.50 3.85
N ALA A 301 -10.55 -5.89 4.92
CA ALA A 301 -11.38 -5.56 6.07
C ALA A 301 -12.21 -4.31 5.77
N LEU A 302 -13.48 -4.32 6.17
CA LEU A 302 -14.38 -3.18 6.09
C LEU A 302 -14.71 -2.73 7.51
N VAL A 303 -14.34 -1.50 7.85
CA VAL A 303 -14.50 -0.94 9.19
C VAL A 303 -15.44 0.26 9.16
N ASP A 304 -16.46 0.28 10.02
CA ASP A 304 -17.26 1.48 10.29
C ASP A 304 -16.44 2.44 11.14
N VAL A 305 -16.05 3.58 10.56
CA VAL A 305 -15.27 4.65 11.20
C VAL A 305 -16.11 5.92 11.39
N SER A 306 -17.44 5.81 11.31
CA SER A 306 -18.36 6.97 11.43
C SER A 306 -18.36 7.61 12.81
N LYS A 307 -17.98 6.86 13.85
CA LYS A 307 -17.90 7.32 15.24
C LYS A 307 -16.45 7.23 15.73
N PRO A 308 -15.74 8.36 15.89
CA PRO A 308 -14.37 8.35 16.41
C PRO A 308 -14.27 7.64 17.76
N GLY A 309 -13.26 6.77 17.92
CA GLY A 309 -13.03 5.98 19.14
C GLY A 309 -13.98 4.79 19.33
N ARG A 310 -14.79 4.47 18.31
CA ARG A 310 -15.76 3.34 18.31
C ARG A 310 -15.79 2.62 16.96
N ALA A 311 -14.66 2.61 16.25
CA ALA A 311 -14.54 1.91 14.99
C ALA A 311 -14.73 0.40 15.20
N ARG A 312 -15.44 -0.26 14.28
CA ARG A 312 -15.77 -1.70 14.36
C ARG A 312 -16.14 -2.28 13.00
#